data_AF-A0A8J7G9G4-F1
#
_entry.id   AF-A0A8J7G9G4-F1
#
_cell.length_a   1.000
_cell.length_b   1.000
_cell.length_c   1.000
_cell.angle_alpha   90.00
_cell.angle_beta   90.00
_cell.angle_gamma   90.00
#
_symmetry.space_group_name_H-M   'P 1'
#
loop_
_entity.id
_entity.type
_entity.pdbx_description
1 polymer ?
#
loop_
_entity_poly.entity_id
_entity_poly.type
_entity_poly.pdbx_seq_one_letter_code
_entity_poly.pdbx_strand_id
1 'polypeptide(L)'
;MKQWLRQLLIGTVAIFTLGVISPSHEIWANVDEKSEPFSDSAAELSGENYQVEWQSEFQPSSIDDLYKQAKTVAYTKFGSKIGPKIQNEFDDVIFPEIEKVIAQVYEGNRTLAVTENPSGNYSEKMFNVYDAQSGDELLYFHVRTEKRPQEGYYYNFHYHVQEDDFDEHHTIGDIYWSKNTPPKWLS
;
A
#
# COMPACT_ATOMS: atom_id res chain seq x y z
N MET A 1 -20.43 -36.49 45.18
CA MET A 1 -21.46 -35.48 44.85
C MET A 1 -22.31 -36.01 43.71
N LYS A 2 -23.64 -35.92 43.76
CA LYS A 2 -24.49 -36.42 42.67
C LYS A 2 -24.21 -35.59 41.39
N GLN A 3 -24.03 -36.25 40.24
CA GLN A 3 -23.52 -35.63 39.01
C GLN A 3 -24.34 -34.42 38.52
N TRP A 4 -25.65 -34.44 38.71
CA TRP A 4 -26.54 -33.32 38.38
C TRP A 4 -26.20 -32.01 39.13
N LEU A 5 -25.74 -32.10 40.38
CA LEU A 5 -25.38 -30.91 41.16
C LEU A 5 -24.10 -30.26 40.64
N ARG A 6 -23.16 -31.07 40.11
CA ARG A 6 -21.94 -30.57 39.46
C ARG A 6 -22.27 -29.85 38.16
N GLN A 7 -23.22 -30.38 37.39
CA GLN A 7 -23.63 -29.78 36.12
C GLN A 7 -24.31 -28.42 36.31
N LEU A 8 -25.18 -28.29 37.33
CA LEU A 8 -25.81 -27.01 37.67
C LEU A 8 -24.79 -25.94 38.08
N LEU A 9 -23.78 -26.33 38.87
CA LEU A 9 -22.75 -25.41 39.36
C LEU A 9 -21.83 -24.90 38.22
N ILE A 10 -21.49 -25.77 37.26
CA ILE A 10 -20.72 -25.37 36.08
C ILE A 10 -21.53 -24.39 35.21
N GLY A 11 -22.83 -24.66 35.02
CA GLY A 11 -23.70 -23.80 34.21
C GLY A 11 -23.89 -22.40 34.80
N THR A 12 -24.08 -22.28 36.12
CA THR A 12 -24.23 -20.97 36.76
C THR A 12 -22.94 -20.16 36.74
N VAL A 13 -21.77 -20.79 37.00
CA VAL A 13 -20.48 -20.09 36.89
C VAL A 13 -20.28 -19.53 35.48
N ALA A 14 -20.58 -20.31 34.44
CA ALA A 14 -20.45 -19.84 33.05
C ALA A 14 -21.36 -18.64 32.76
N ILE A 15 -22.61 -18.63 33.23
CA ILE A 15 -23.53 -17.49 33.03
C ILE A 15 -23.06 -16.24 33.78
N PHE A 16 -22.49 -16.39 34.98
CA PHE A 16 -21.97 -15.26 35.74
C PHE A 16 -20.62 -14.73 35.22
N THR A 17 -19.81 -15.55 34.54
CA THR A 17 -18.53 -15.12 33.94
C THR A 17 -18.64 -14.70 32.47
N LEU A 18 -19.72 -15.09 31.77
CA LEU A 18 -20.03 -14.62 30.43
C LEU A 18 -20.26 -13.09 30.45
N GLY A 19 -19.27 -12.34 29.97
CA GLY A 19 -19.29 -10.88 29.88
C GLY A 19 -18.46 -10.14 30.94
N VAL A 20 -17.90 -10.82 31.94
CA VAL A 20 -16.95 -10.21 32.90
C VAL A 20 -15.51 -10.32 32.42
N ILE A 21 -15.20 -11.33 31.60
CA ILE A 21 -13.89 -11.54 31.00
C ILE A 21 -14.02 -11.25 29.50
N SER A 22 -13.66 -10.04 29.07
CA SER A 22 -13.35 -9.81 27.67
C SER A 22 -12.10 -10.63 27.31
N PRO A 23 -12.05 -11.33 26.17
CA PRO A 23 -10.82 -12.00 25.76
C PRO A 23 -9.73 -10.95 25.58
N SER A 24 -8.80 -10.86 26.53
CA SER A 24 -7.58 -10.10 26.33
C SER A 24 -6.74 -10.86 25.30
N HIS A 25 -6.24 -10.14 24.29
CA HIS A 25 -5.46 -10.70 23.19
C HIS A 25 -4.21 -11.46 23.65
N GLU A 26 -3.78 -11.29 24.90
CA GLU A 26 -2.56 -11.90 25.45
C GLU A 26 -2.71 -13.39 25.78
N ILE A 27 -3.92 -13.89 26.02
CA ILE A 27 -4.13 -15.33 26.32
C ILE A 27 -3.95 -16.17 25.04
N TRP A 28 -4.28 -15.62 23.87
CA TRP A 28 -4.09 -16.29 22.57
C TRP A 28 -2.63 -16.25 22.09
N ALA A 29 -1.77 -15.40 22.67
CA ALA A 29 -0.38 -15.28 22.26
C ALA A 29 0.52 -16.45 22.71
N ASN A 30 0.06 -17.30 23.65
CA ASN A 30 0.92 -18.31 24.30
C ASN A 30 0.35 -19.74 24.29
N VAL A 31 -0.67 -20.04 23.47
CA VAL A 31 -1.31 -21.37 23.47
C VAL A 31 -0.85 -22.30 22.32
N ASP A 32 -0.11 -21.80 21.33
CA ASP A 32 0.38 -22.63 20.22
C ASP A 32 1.88 -22.98 20.33
N GLU A 33 2.26 -23.68 21.40
CA GLU A 33 3.51 -24.47 21.46
C GLU A 33 3.21 -25.98 21.43
N LYS A 34 2.63 -26.49 20.34
CA LYS A 34 2.91 -27.83 19.76
C LYS A 34 2.02 -28.14 18.56
N SER A 35 2.43 -27.68 17.39
CA SER A 35 2.13 -28.38 16.14
C SER A 35 3.19 -28.03 15.10
N GLU A 36 3.73 -29.07 14.48
CA GLU A 36 4.71 -29.06 13.39
C GLU A 36 4.50 -27.91 12.38
N PRO A 37 5.57 -27.28 11.88
CA PRO A 37 5.47 -26.01 11.16
C PRO A 37 4.97 -26.23 9.73
N PHE A 38 3.74 -25.80 9.46
CA PHE A 38 3.41 -25.29 8.14
C PHE A 38 4.05 -23.90 8.06
N SER A 39 5.22 -23.84 7.44
CA SER A 39 6.02 -22.63 7.28
C SER A 39 5.34 -21.67 6.29
N ASP A 40 4.33 -20.94 6.74
CA ASP A 40 4.17 -19.55 6.30
C ASP A 40 5.26 -18.76 7.01
N SER A 41 6.42 -18.67 6.35
CA SER A 41 7.47 -17.76 6.77
C SER A 41 6.94 -16.33 6.62
N ALA A 42 6.37 -15.80 7.70
CA ALA A 42 6.75 -14.48 8.17
C ALA A 42 8.25 -14.53 8.47
N ALA A 43 9.04 -14.60 7.40
CA ALA A 43 10.43 -14.27 7.49
C ALA A 43 10.44 -12.78 7.84
N GLU A 44 10.99 -12.48 9.01
CA GLU A 44 11.85 -11.32 9.19
C GLU A 44 12.91 -11.36 8.08
N LEU A 45 12.49 -11.06 6.85
CA LEU A 45 13.38 -10.57 5.83
C LEU A 45 13.62 -9.15 6.27
N SER A 46 14.85 -8.87 6.68
CA SER A 46 15.48 -7.58 6.41
C SER A 46 15.22 -7.26 4.95
N GLY A 47 14.07 -6.65 4.67
CA GLY A 47 13.64 -6.28 3.35
C GLY A 47 14.55 -5.15 2.94
N GLU A 48 15.60 -5.48 2.19
CA GLU A 48 16.30 -4.49 1.39
C GLU A 48 15.26 -3.90 0.44
N ASN A 49 14.61 -2.82 0.90
CA ASN A 49 13.71 -2.06 0.07
C ASN A 49 14.60 -1.34 -0.94
N TYR A 50 14.78 -1.94 -2.11
CA TYR A 50 15.59 -1.36 -3.16
C TYR A 50 14.99 -0.01 -3.54
N GLN A 51 15.80 1.01 -3.37
CA GLN A 51 15.50 2.40 -3.62
C GLN A 51 16.40 2.87 -4.74
N VAL A 52 15.85 3.63 -5.68
CA VAL A 52 16.63 4.25 -6.76
C VAL A 52 16.91 5.68 -6.34
N GLU A 53 18.16 5.97 -6.00
CA GLU A 53 18.59 7.34 -5.70
C GLU A 53 19.00 8.05 -6.99
N TRP A 54 18.26 9.10 -7.33
CA TRP A 54 18.54 9.93 -8.50
C TRP A 54 19.45 11.08 -8.08
N GLN A 55 20.57 11.24 -8.78
CA GLN A 55 21.39 12.45 -8.70
C GLN A 55 20.84 13.47 -9.70
N SER A 56 19.72 14.12 -9.36
CA SER A 56 19.25 15.27 -10.13
C SER A 56 18.51 16.26 -9.23
N GLU A 57 18.96 17.52 -9.21
CA GLU A 57 18.19 18.63 -8.64
C GLU A 57 17.19 19.14 -9.68
N PHE A 58 16.36 18.26 -10.23
CA PHE A 58 15.32 18.69 -11.17
C PHE A 58 14.20 19.39 -10.38
N GLN A 59 14.21 20.72 -10.44
CA GLN A 59 13.11 21.55 -9.96
C GLN A 59 12.15 21.79 -11.13
N PRO A 60 10.95 21.20 -11.12
CA PRO A 60 9.99 21.37 -12.21
C PRO A 60 9.60 22.85 -12.33
N SER A 61 9.74 23.39 -13.55
CA SER A 61 9.49 24.82 -13.81
C SER A 61 8.02 25.13 -14.15
N SER A 62 7.24 24.07 -14.41
CA SER A 62 5.84 24.13 -14.81
C SER A 62 5.11 22.86 -14.34
N ILE A 63 3.78 22.92 -14.32
CA ILE A 63 2.95 21.74 -14.03
C ILE A 63 3.17 20.61 -15.05
N ASP A 64 3.44 20.94 -16.32
CA ASP A 64 3.74 19.94 -17.35
C ASP A 64 5.06 19.21 -17.07
N ASP A 65 6.06 19.90 -16.51
CA ASP A 65 7.32 19.29 -16.10
C ASP A 65 7.12 18.38 -14.89
N LEU A 66 6.26 18.79 -13.95
CA LEU A 66 5.87 17.97 -12.81
C LEU A 66 5.19 16.67 -13.27
N TYR A 67 4.28 16.74 -14.25
CA TYR A 67 3.66 15.56 -14.84
C TYR A 67 4.68 14.64 -15.51
N LYS A 68 5.60 15.18 -16.32
CA LYS A 68 6.66 14.37 -16.94
C LYS A 68 7.54 13.68 -15.90
N GLN A 69 7.88 14.37 -14.82
CA GLN A 69 8.66 13.81 -13.72
C GLN A 69 7.89 12.69 -13.01
N ALA A 70 6.64 12.94 -12.61
CA ALA A 70 5.76 11.94 -11.99
C ALA A 70 5.63 10.68 -12.86
N LYS A 71 5.42 10.87 -14.17
CA LYS A 71 5.37 9.77 -15.15
C LYS A 71 6.67 9.00 -15.18
N THR A 72 7.80 9.69 -15.24
CA THR A 72 9.14 9.07 -15.26
C THR A 72 9.39 8.23 -14.02
N VAL A 73 9.04 8.73 -12.84
CA VAL A 73 9.20 8.00 -11.58
C VAL A 73 8.27 6.78 -11.52
N ALA A 74 7.03 6.89 -12.00
CA ALA A 74 6.11 5.76 -12.12
C ALA A 74 6.68 4.65 -13.02
N TYR A 75 7.18 4.99 -14.21
CA TYR A 75 7.80 4.00 -15.11
C TYR A 75 9.07 3.39 -14.55
N THR A 76 9.85 4.18 -13.80
CA THR A 76 11.02 3.66 -13.06
C THR A 76 10.57 2.55 -12.13
N LYS A 77 9.53 2.79 -11.32
CA LYS A 77 8.96 1.77 -10.42
C LYS A 77 8.51 0.51 -11.14
N PHE A 78 7.83 0.65 -12.28
CA PHE A 78 7.35 -0.50 -13.05
C PHE A 78 8.50 -1.34 -13.60
N GLY A 79 9.63 -0.71 -13.91
CA GLY A 79 10.78 -1.40 -14.46
C GLY A 79 10.50 -1.98 -15.85
N SER A 80 11.47 -2.75 -16.32
CA SER A 80 11.51 -3.30 -17.68
C SER A 80 10.52 -4.44 -17.91
N LYS A 81 10.11 -5.13 -16.84
CA LYS A 81 9.20 -6.29 -16.94
C LYS A 81 7.72 -5.91 -16.86
N ILE A 82 7.35 -4.98 -16.00
CA ILE A 82 5.95 -4.61 -15.78
C ILE A 82 5.54 -3.49 -16.74
N GLY A 83 6.39 -2.46 -16.86
CA GLY A 83 6.10 -1.24 -17.62
C GLY A 83 5.53 -1.49 -19.02
N PRO A 84 6.20 -2.26 -19.89
CA PRO A 84 5.73 -2.47 -21.27
C PRO A 84 4.36 -3.13 -21.38
N LYS A 85 3.94 -3.90 -20.37
CA LYS A 85 2.67 -4.62 -20.42
C LYS A 85 1.50 -3.79 -19.93
N ILE A 86 1.72 -2.89 -18.97
CA ILE A 86 0.67 -2.02 -18.43
C ILE A 86 0.65 -0.63 -19.07
N GLN A 87 1.62 -0.33 -19.94
CA GLN A 87 1.86 1.02 -20.47
C GLN A 87 0.60 1.68 -21.04
N ASN A 88 -0.14 1.00 -21.91
CA ASN A 88 -1.30 1.61 -22.58
C ASN A 88 -2.41 1.94 -21.58
N GLU A 89 -2.78 1.00 -20.70
CA GLU A 89 -3.82 1.24 -19.69
C GLU A 89 -3.36 2.29 -18.66
N PHE A 90 -2.08 2.30 -18.30
CA PHE A 90 -1.54 3.31 -17.41
C PHE A 90 -1.61 4.69 -18.04
N ASP A 91 -1.15 4.84 -19.29
CA ASP A 91 -1.10 6.13 -19.99
C ASP A 91 -2.47 6.68 -20.36
N ASP A 92 -3.40 5.81 -20.74
CA ASP A 92 -4.71 6.23 -21.25
C ASP A 92 -5.76 6.38 -20.14
N VAL A 93 -5.58 5.70 -18.99
CA VAL A 93 -6.58 5.63 -17.92
C VAL A 93 -6.06 6.12 -16.58
N ILE A 94 -4.94 5.57 -16.09
CA ILE A 94 -4.48 5.85 -14.72
C ILE A 94 -3.79 7.21 -14.62
N PHE A 95 -2.87 7.49 -15.53
CA PHE A 95 -2.04 8.69 -15.47
C PHE A 95 -2.84 9.99 -15.64
N PRO A 96 -3.86 10.08 -16.51
CA PRO A 96 -4.73 11.26 -16.59
C PRO A 96 -5.47 11.57 -15.28
N GLU A 97 -5.82 10.56 -14.48
CA GLU A 97 -6.42 10.78 -13.16
C GLU A 97 -5.39 11.26 -12.14
N ILE A 98 -4.15 10.74 -12.20
CA ILE A 98 -3.03 11.28 -11.41
C ILE A 98 -2.81 12.77 -11.72
N GLU A 99 -2.78 13.15 -13.00
CA GLU A 99 -2.63 14.55 -13.41
C GLU A 99 -3.72 15.44 -12.82
N LYS A 100 -4.98 14.98 -12.81
CA LYS A 100 -6.09 15.71 -12.19
C LYS A 100 -5.90 15.92 -10.69
N VAL A 101 -5.44 14.89 -9.97
CA VAL A 101 -5.19 14.99 -8.52
C VAL A 101 -4.04 15.98 -8.26
N ILE A 102 -2.96 15.92 -9.04
CA ILE A 102 -1.86 16.88 -8.94
C ILE A 102 -2.33 18.31 -9.26
N ALA A 103 -3.16 18.48 -10.28
CA ALA A 103 -3.71 19.79 -10.66
C ALA A 103 -4.57 20.43 -9.56
N GLN A 104 -5.26 19.62 -8.74
CA GLN A 104 -6.05 20.10 -7.62
C GLN A 104 -5.19 20.72 -6.52
N VAL A 105 -3.99 20.20 -6.26
CA VAL A 105 -3.09 20.73 -5.23
C VAL A 105 -2.14 21.82 -5.74
N TYR A 106 -1.94 21.92 -7.07
CA TYR A 106 -1.10 22.91 -7.75
C TYR A 106 -1.72 24.33 -7.75
N GLU A 107 -2.43 24.75 -6.70
CA GLU A 107 -2.88 26.13 -6.58
C GLU A 107 -1.68 27.08 -6.80
N GLY A 108 -1.74 27.92 -7.84
CA GLY A 108 -0.58 28.49 -8.57
C GLY A 108 0.44 29.34 -7.80
N ASN A 109 0.37 29.37 -6.47
CA ASN A 109 1.38 29.95 -5.58
C ASN A 109 2.33 28.90 -4.97
N ARG A 110 2.05 27.59 -5.12
CA ARG A 110 2.92 26.52 -4.62
C ARG A 110 3.98 26.14 -5.65
N THR A 111 5.20 25.90 -5.19
CA THR A 111 6.23 25.25 -6.00
C THR A 111 6.19 23.77 -5.66
N LEU A 112 5.62 22.94 -6.52
CA LEU A 112 5.52 21.49 -6.25
C LEU A 112 6.71 20.72 -6.82
N ALA A 113 7.09 19.63 -6.18
CA ALA A 113 8.11 18.68 -6.66
C ALA A 113 7.67 17.23 -6.40
N VAL A 114 8.28 16.29 -7.13
CA VAL A 114 8.03 14.84 -6.99
C VAL A 114 9.27 14.15 -6.43
N THR A 115 9.08 13.23 -5.49
CA THR A 115 10.18 12.37 -5.02
C THR A 115 10.58 11.36 -6.08
N GLU A 116 11.87 11.33 -6.42
CA GLU A 116 12.40 10.46 -7.48
C GLU A 116 12.73 9.03 -7.00
N ASN A 117 12.52 8.70 -5.72
CA ASN A 117 12.96 7.42 -5.14
C ASN A 117 11.79 6.43 -4.89
N PRO A 118 11.34 5.70 -5.93
CA PRO A 118 10.32 4.68 -5.78
C PRO A 118 10.88 3.45 -5.07
N SER A 119 10.02 2.78 -4.30
CA SER A 119 10.39 1.56 -3.60
C SER A 119 10.17 0.30 -4.46
N GLY A 120 11.09 -0.65 -4.37
CA GLY A 120 11.07 -1.91 -5.11
C GLY A 120 10.29 -3.05 -4.46
N ASN A 121 10.53 -4.27 -4.95
CA ASN A 121 9.94 -5.50 -4.41
C ASN A 121 8.41 -5.50 -4.43
N TYR A 122 7.77 -5.56 -3.27
CA TYR A 122 6.32 -5.52 -3.08
C TYR A 122 5.86 -4.20 -2.44
N SER A 123 6.76 -3.23 -2.28
CA SER A 123 6.43 -1.96 -1.63
C SER A 123 5.43 -1.17 -2.46
N GLU A 124 4.44 -0.58 -1.79
CA GLU A 124 3.35 0.15 -2.45
C GLU A 124 3.77 1.54 -2.93
N LYS A 125 4.74 2.19 -2.25
CA LYS A 125 5.15 3.57 -2.53
C LYS A 125 5.63 3.77 -3.97
N MET A 126 4.93 4.60 -4.75
CA MET A 126 5.40 5.05 -6.07
C MET A 126 6.23 6.31 -5.96
N PHE A 127 5.58 7.40 -5.60
CA PHE A 127 6.18 8.71 -5.43
C PHE A 127 5.27 9.56 -4.57
N ASN A 128 5.78 10.69 -4.14
CA ASN A 128 5.03 11.69 -3.40
C ASN A 128 5.19 13.04 -4.06
N VAL A 129 4.18 13.90 -3.91
CA VAL A 129 4.21 15.30 -4.32
C VAL A 129 4.27 16.14 -3.07
N TYR A 130 5.23 17.06 -3.02
CA TYR A 130 5.48 17.92 -1.87
C TYR A 130 5.66 19.37 -2.31
N ASP A 131 5.44 20.31 -1.39
CA ASP A 131 5.77 21.73 -1.59
C ASP A 131 7.28 21.92 -1.41
N ALA A 132 7.97 22.33 -2.46
CA ALA A 132 9.42 22.52 -2.47
C ALA A 132 9.88 23.73 -1.64
N GLN A 133 8.98 24.66 -1.28
CA GLN A 133 9.32 25.80 -0.42
C GLN A 133 9.24 25.44 1.06
N SER A 134 8.16 24.77 1.49
CA SER A 134 7.99 24.39 2.90
C SER A 134 8.56 23.02 3.25
N GLY A 135 8.67 22.12 2.26
CA GLY A 135 9.00 20.72 2.46
C GLY A 135 7.81 19.86 2.88
N ASP A 136 6.59 20.42 2.87
CA ASP A 136 5.39 19.69 3.29
C ASP A 136 4.97 18.68 2.24
N GLU A 137 4.77 17.44 2.68
CA GLU A 137 4.17 16.39 1.86
C GLU A 137 2.69 16.70 1.63
N LEU A 138 2.23 16.59 0.39
CA LEU A 138 0.84 16.91 0.01
C LEU A 138 0.08 15.68 -0.48
N LEU A 139 0.74 14.82 -1.27
CA LEU A 139 0.12 13.64 -1.87
C LEU A 139 1.09 12.46 -1.85
N TYR A 140 0.58 11.27 -1.52
CA TYR A 140 1.29 10.01 -1.75
C TYR A 140 0.59 9.20 -2.82
N PHE A 141 1.30 8.83 -3.89
CA PHE A 141 0.79 7.95 -4.93
C PHE A 141 1.36 6.55 -4.75
N HIS A 142 0.47 5.58 -4.58
CA HIS A 142 0.80 4.20 -4.27
C HIS A 142 0.19 3.24 -5.30
N VAL A 143 0.83 2.07 -5.44
CA VAL A 143 0.32 0.96 -6.24
C VAL A 143 0.54 -0.35 -5.51
N ARG A 144 -0.54 -1.09 -5.30
CA ARG A 144 -0.49 -2.40 -4.66
C ARG A 144 -0.82 -3.51 -5.66
N THR A 145 -0.22 -4.67 -5.44
CA THR A 145 -0.59 -5.89 -6.16
C THR A 145 -1.73 -6.59 -5.41
N GLU A 146 -2.88 -6.70 -6.04
CA GLU A 146 -4.05 -7.36 -5.47
C GLU A 146 -4.28 -8.72 -6.15
N LYS A 147 -4.53 -9.79 -5.37
CA LYS A 147 -4.97 -11.08 -5.89
C LYS A 147 -6.47 -11.24 -5.70
N ARG A 148 -7.21 -11.15 -6.79
CA ARG A 148 -8.67 -11.35 -6.81
C ARG A 148 -9.01 -12.82 -7.03
N PRO A 149 -9.85 -13.44 -6.18
CA PRO A 149 -10.26 -14.83 -6.32
C PRO A 149 -10.80 -15.12 -7.73
N GLN A 150 -10.35 -16.20 -8.34
CA GLN A 150 -10.74 -16.63 -9.70
C GLN A 150 -10.39 -15.68 -10.85
N GLU A 151 -10.06 -14.40 -10.60
CA GLU A 151 -9.78 -13.39 -11.62
C GLU A 151 -8.29 -13.25 -11.92
N GLY A 152 -7.43 -13.33 -10.89
CA GLY A 152 -5.98 -13.23 -11.02
C GLY A 152 -5.43 -12.01 -10.28
N TYR A 153 -4.35 -11.44 -10.80
CA TYR A 153 -3.62 -10.34 -10.20
C TYR A 153 -3.94 -9.01 -10.89
N TYR A 154 -4.10 -7.97 -10.09
CA TYR A 154 -4.35 -6.59 -10.51
C TYR A 154 -3.34 -5.66 -9.84
N TYR A 155 -3.05 -4.55 -10.49
CA TYR A 155 -2.39 -3.41 -9.87
C TYR A 155 -3.44 -2.36 -9.54
N ASN A 156 -3.63 -2.09 -8.26
CA ASN A 156 -4.57 -1.09 -7.77
C ASN A 156 -3.79 0.19 -7.43
N PHE A 157 -4.08 1.24 -8.19
CA PHE A 157 -3.50 2.57 -8.03
C PHE A 157 -4.40 3.40 -7.12
N HIS A 158 -3.78 4.06 -6.15
CA HIS A 158 -4.47 4.90 -5.19
C HIS A 158 -3.56 6.04 -4.73
N TYR A 159 -4.16 7.03 -4.09
CA TYR A 159 -3.43 8.12 -3.46
C TYR A 159 -3.93 8.40 -2.04
N HIS A 160 -3.08 9.06 -1.28
CA HIS A 160 -3.37 9.59 0.05
C HIS A 160 -3.15 11.11 0.01
N VAL A 161 -3.91 11.86 0.81
CA VAL A 161 -3.86 13.34 0.81
C VAL A 161 -3.51 13.87 2.19
N GLN A 162 -2.89 15.04 2.25
CA GLN A 162 -2.55 15.66 3.53
C GLN A 162 -3.79 16.02 4.36
N GLU A 163 -4.91 16.36 3.72
CA GLU A 163 -6.14 16.80 4.39
C GLU A 163 -6.79 15.74 5.30
N ASP A 164 -6.47 14.46 5.08
CA ASP A 164 -6.91 13.34 5.91
C ASP A 164 -5.76 12.66 6.66
N ASP A 165 -4.66 13.40 6.88
CA ASP A 165 -3.43 12.90 7.52
C ASP A 165 -2.83 11.66 6.79
N PHE A 166 -3.13 11.50 5.51
CA PHE A 166 -2.77 10.38 4.65
C PHE A 166 -3.41 9.03 5.02
N ASP A 167 -4.51 9.02 5.77
CA ASP A 167 -5.14 7.79 6.26
C ASP A 167 -6.02 7.10 5.19
N GLU A 168 -6.73 7.87 4.37
CA GLU A 168 -7.66 7.30 3.40
C GLU A 168 -6.96 6.85 2.11
N HIS A 169 -7.47 5.76 1.52
CA HIS A 169 -6.99 5.23 0.24
C HIS A 169 -7.94 5.68 -0.87
N HIS A 170 -7.66 6.81 -1.50
CA HIS A 170 -8.44 7.32 -2.62
C HIS A 170 -8.11 6.52 -3.89
N THR A 171 -9.05 5.71 -4.36
CA THR A 171 -8.81 4.82 -5.51
C THR A 171 -8.75 5.61 -6.82
N ILE A 172 -7.70 5.35 -7.60
CA ILE A 172 -7.53 5.90 -8.96
C ILE A 172 -8.08 4.90 -9.99
N GLY A 173 -7.68 3.64 -9.87
CA GLY A 173 -8.13 2.59 -10.78
C GLY A 173 -7.29 1.33 -10.70
N ASP A 174 -7.69 0.33 -11.48
CA ASP A 174 -7.06 -0.98 -11.52
C ASP A 174 -6.58 -1.32 -12.93
N ILE A 175 -5.41 -1.95 -13.02
CA ILE A 175 -4.92 -2.58 -14.26
C ILE A 175 -4.83 -4.09 -14.04
N TYR A 176 -5.39 -4.87 -14.97
CA TYR A 176 -5.27 -6.32 -14.91
C TYR A 176 -3.86 -6.77 -15.30
N TRP A 177 -3.22 -7.59 -14.47
CA TRP A 177 -1.94 -8.20 -14.82
C TRP A 177 -2.12 -9.54 -15.53
N SER A 178 -2.47 -10.60 -14.80
CA SER A 178 -2.68 -11.95 -15.33
C SER A 178 -3.14 -12.91 -14.23
N LYS A 179 -3.44 -14.17 -14.56
CA LYS A 179 -3.63 -15.24 -13.56
C LYS A 179 -2.36 -15.57 -12.77
N ASN A 180 -1.18 -15.26 -13.32
CA ASN A 180 0.10 -15.56 -12.70
C ASN A 180 0.57 -14.39 -11.84
N THR A 181 1.32 -14.70 -10.78
CA THR A 181 1.94 -13.69 -9.92
C THR A 181 2.80 -12.74 -10.76
N PRO A 182 2.65 -11.41 -10.61
CA PRO A 182 3.53 -10.46 -11.27
C PRO A 182 4.97 -10.56 -10.77
N PRO A 183 5.94 -10.09 -11.58
CA PRO A 183 7.28 -9.87 -11.07
C PRO A 183 7.26 -8.73 -10.04
N LYS A 184 8.35 -8.62 -9.29
CA LYS A 184 8.56 -7.55 -8.30
C LYS A 184 8.70 -6.18 -8.98
N TRP A 185 8.44 -5.10 -8.26
CA TRP A 185 8.77 -3.74 -8.69
C TRP A 185 10.27 -3.57 -8.92
N LEU A 186 10.65 -2.60 -9.76
CA LEU A 186 12.02 -2.33 -10.20
C LEU A 186 12.71 -3.53 -10.89
N SER A 187 11.95 -4.37 -11.60
CA SER A 187 12.48 -5.61 -12.22
C SER A 187 12.61 -5.63 -13.74
#